data_AF-F9PQK8-F1
#
_entry.id   AF-F9PQK8-F1
#
_cell.length_a   1.000
_cell.length_b   1.000
_cell.length_c   1.000
_cell.angle_alpha   90.00
_cell.angle_beta   90.00
_cell.angle_gamma   90.00
#
_symmetry.space_group_name_H-M   'P 1'
#
loop_
_entity.id
_entity.type
_entity.pdbx_description
1 polymer ?
#
loop_
_entity_poly.entity_id
_entity_poly.type
_entity_poly.pdbx_seq_one_letter_code
_entity_poly.pdbx_strand_id
1 'polypeptide(L)'
;MELADFALGAGFKLLAVGKGKNNPLNHYITEDDVREEAISKGLYPKILAGFIDGTNTMIELTSAANALGFTPDVIGCHGPNATPKELGKIFSLKEQGGILNNYKTVDFAFGVAPGVFAIVTSDSDEVHDLMKYLKMGDGPNYAIYRPYHLTSLETPITIYNAIVEKESTIVPACGQVSDTVTVAKRDLKAGEILDGIGGKSVFGKITSHAYQKRKIFYLLL
;
A
#
# COMPACT_ATOMS: atom_id res chain seq x y z
N MET A 1 -10.36 -3.96 1.02
CA MET A 1 -10.82 -5.12 1.82
C MET A 1 -11.30 -6.24 0.91
N GLU A 2 -12.13 -5.97 -0.10
CA GLU A 2 -12.66 -6.97 -1.06
C GLU A 2 -11.73 -8.16 -1.43
N LEU A 3 -10.49 -7.91 -1.89
CA LEU A 3 -9.57 -9.01 -2.22
C LEU A 3 -9.12 -9.83 -1.01
N ALA A 4 -8.92 -9.18 0.13
CA ALA A 4 -8.57 -9.84 1.39
C ALA A 4 -9.77 -10.62 1.93
N ASP A 5 -10.97 -10.05 1.89
CA ASP A 5 -12.21 -10.70 2.33
C ASP A 5 -12.51 -11.93 1.47
N PHE A 6 -12.34 -11.82 0.14
CA PHE A 6 -12.43 -12.94 -0.78
C PHE A 6 -11.39 -14.03 -0.46
N ALA A 7 -10.12 -13.65 -0.28
CA ALA A 7 -9.06 -14.61 0.01
C ALA A 7 -9.33 -15.39 1.30
N LEU A 8 -9.67 -14.68 2.38
CA LEU A 8 -9.97 -15.28 3.68
C LEU A 8 -11.25 -16.12 3.64
N GLY A 9 -12.30 -15.64 2.96
CA GLY A 9 -13.57 -16.36 2.80
C GLY A 9 -13.44 -17.63 1.95
N ALA A 10 -12.52 -17.64 0.98
CA ALA A 10 -12.19 -18.82 0.19
C ALA A 10 -11.22 -19.79 0.90
N GLY A 11 -10.78 -19.49 2.13
CA GLY A 11 -9.92 -20.34 2.93
C GLY A 11 -8.42 -20.21 2.63
N PHE A 12 -8.00 -19.21 1.86
CA PHE A 12 -6.58 -18.95 1.62
C PHE A 12 -5.91 -18.29 2.82
N LYS A 13 -4.60 -18.51 2.95
CA LYS A 13 -3.72 -17.68 3.78
C LYS A 13 -3.35 -16.41 3.04
N LEU A 14 -3.71 -15.26 3.60
CA LEU A 14 -3.32 -13.94 3.07
C LEU A 14 -1.91 -13.57 3.54
N LEU A 15 -0.98 -13.43 2.59
CA LEU A 15 0.45 -13.24 2.85
C LEU A 15 0.88 -11.78 2.74
N ALA A 16 0.38 -11.07 1.74
CA ALA A 16 0.69 -9.66 1.51
C ALA A 16 -0.49 -8.99 0.77
N VAL A 17 -0.63 -7.68 0.94
CA VAL A 17 -1.56 -6.88 0.14
C VAL A 17 -0.87 -5.63 -0.36
N GLY A 18 -1.33 -5.09 -1.48
CA GLY A 18 -0.73 -3.88 -2.00
C GLY A 18 -1.50 -3.22 -3.12
N LYS A 19 -0.90 -2.16 -3.65
CA LYS A 19 -1.43 -1.39 -4.78
C LYS A 19 -0.40 -1.17 -5.88
N GLY A 20 -0.91 -0.86 -7.07
CA GLY A 20 -0.06 -0.34 -8.14
C GLY A 20 0.25 1.14 -7.99
N LYS A 21 1.47 1.54 -8.35
CA LYS A 21 1.87 2.94 -8.54
C LYS A 21 2.31 3.17 -9.99
N ASN A 22 1.77 4.21 -10.62
CA ASN A 22 2.01 4.60 -12.01
C ASN A 22 2.99 5.78 -12.14
N ASN A 23 2.96 6.73 -11.21
CA ASN A 23 3.90 7.84 -11.21
C ASN A 23 5.29 7.38 -10.73
N PRO A 24 6.39 7.96 -11.26
CA PRO A 24 7.71 7.78 -10.66
C PRO A 24 7.67 8.16 -9.17
N LEU A 25 8.58 7.57 -8.40
CA LEU A 25 8.78 7.95 -7.00
C LEU A 25 9.93 8.94 -6.93
N ASN A 26 9.63 10.17 -6.53
CA ASN A 26 10.62 11.18 -6.24
C ASN A 26 10.26 11.88 -4.92
N HIS A 27 10.90 11.46 -3.83
CA HIS A 27 10.64 11.99 -2.49
C HIS A 27 10.87 13.48 -2.34
N TYR A 28 11.67 14.11 -3.21
CA TYR A 28 12.04 15.52 -3.12
C TYR A 28 11.26 16.42 -4.08
N ILE A 29 10.32 15.86 -4.86
CA ILE A 29 9.44 16.65 -5.72
C ILE A 29 8.59 17.59 -4.86
N THR A 30 8.30 18.77 -5.40
CA THR A 30 7.48 19.79 -4.74
C THR A 30 6.30 20.19 -5.62
N GLU A 31 5.33 20.88 -5.02
CA GLU A 31 4.20 21.47 -5.74
C GLU A 31 4.62 22.41 -6.88
N ASP A 32 5.79 23.06 -6.79
CA ASP A 32 6.26 23.98 -7.83
C ASP A 32 6.78 23.21 -9.05
N ASP A 33 7.48 22.10 -8.84
CA ASP A 33 8.04 21.27 -9.91
C ASP A 33 6.95 20.68 -10.82
N VAL A 34 5.76 20.44 -10.26
CA VAL A 34 4.65 19.77 -10.96
C VAL A 34 3.47 20.70 -11.24
N ARG A 35 3.62 22.01 -10.99
CA ARG A 35 2.52 22.98 -11.04
C ARG A 35 1.83 23.02 -12.39
N GLU A 36 2.60 23.13 -13.46
CA GLU A 36 2.07 23.22 -14.82
C GLU A 36 1.36 21.92 -15.21
N GLU A 37 1.99 20.77 -14.93
CA GLU A 37 1.40 19.45 -15.18
C GLU A 37 0.09 19.29 -14.41
N ALA A 38 0.06 19.62 -13.12
CA ALA A 38 -1.12 19.50 -12.28
C ALA A 38 -2.28 20.35 -12.79
N ILE A 39 -2.02 21.63 -13.11
CA ILE A 39 -3.04 22.54 -13.63
C ILE A 39 -3.59 22.04 -14.97
N SER A 40 -2.72 21.57 -15.87
CA SER A 40 -3.17 21.02 -17.17
C SER A 40 -4.10 19.80 -17.01
N LYS A 41 -3.98 19.07 -15.89
CA LYS A 41 -4.80 17.90 -15.53
C LYS A 41 -5.99 18.25 -14.62
N GLY A 42 -6.20 19.52 -14.30
CA GLY A 42 -7.26 19.95 -13.37
C GLY A 42 -7.02 19.52 -11.92
N LEU A 43 -5.77 19.28 -11.53
CA LEU A 43 -5.38 18.86 -10.19
C LEU A 43 -4.74 20.02 -9.41
N TYR A 44 -4.90 19.99 -8.08
CA TYR A 44 -4.11 20.85 -7.20
C TYR A 44 -2.65 20.36 -7.18
N PRO A 45 -1.65 21.26 -7.34
CA PRO A 45 -0.24 20.87 -7.40
C PRO A 45 0.27 20.02 -6.22
N LYS A 46 -0.15 20.34 -4.98
CA LYS A 46 0.17 19.52 -3.80
C LYS A 46 -0.31 18.07 -3.91
N ILE A 47 -1.45 17.85 -4.55
CA ILE A 47 -2.00 16.50 -4.71
C ILE A 47 -1.13 15.69 -5.68
N LEU A 48 -0.74 16.28 -6.81
CA LEU A 48 0.16 15.61 -7.76
C LEU A 48 1.54 15.36 -7.14
N ALA A 49 2.09 16.34 -6.43
CA ALA A 49 3.35 16.19 -5.71
C ALA A 49 3.26 15.08 -4.64
N GLY A 50 2.16 15.00 -3.88
CA GLY A 50 1.93 13.95 -2.89
C GLY A 50 1.73 12.54 -3.48
N PHE A 51 1.30 12.44 -4.73
CA PHE A 51 1.31 11.17 -5.46
C PHE A 51 2.73 10.77 -5.87
N ILE A 52 3.53 11.72 -6.36
CA ILE A 52 4.88 11.46 -6.86
C ILE A 52 5.88 11.23 -5.72
N ASP A 53 5.79 11.97 -4.60
CA ASP A 53 6.67 11.78 -3.43
C ASP A 53 6.36 10.51 -2.62
N GLY A 54 5.25 9.85 -2.95
CA GLY A 54 4.82 8.58 -2.37
C GLY A 54 3.96 8.71 -1.11
N THR A 55 3.74 9.92 -0.59
CA THR A 55 3.00 10.12 0.66
C THR A 55 1.59 9.54 0.61
N ASN A 56 0.87 9.72 -0.51
CA ASN A 56 -0.47 9.15 -0.67
C ASN A 56 -0.45 7.63 -0.66
N THR A 57 0.55 6.99 -1.30
CA THR A 57 0.74 5.53 -1.24
C THR A 57 0.94 5.06 0.20
N MET A 58 1.74 5.76 1.01
CA MET A 58 1.98 5.38 2.40
C MET A 58 0.71 5.49 3.26
N ILE A 59 -0.12 6.50 3.04
CA ILE A 59 -1.40 6.69 3.74
C ILE A 59 -2.39 5.58 3.38
N GLU A 60 -2.51 5.24 2.11
CA GLU A 60 -3.38 4.15 1.63
C GLU A 60 -2.94 2.80 2.22
N LEU A 61 -1.64 2.50 2.18
CA LEU A 61 -1.09 1.26 2.75
C LEU A 61 -1.23 1.21 4.27
N THR A 62 -1.08 2.34 4.97
CA THR A 62 -1.32 2.41 6.42
C THR A 62 -2.77 2.10 6.76
N SER A 63 -3.71 2.56 5.95
CA SER A 63 -5.14 2.27 6.13
C SER A 63 -5.42 0.77 5.97
N ALA A 64 -4.85 0.13 4.93
CA ALA A 64 -4.96 -1.31 4.73
C ALA A 64 -4.28 -2.11 5.87
N ALA A 65 -3.09 -1.68 6.29
CA ALA A 65 -2.35 -2.27 7.40
C ALA A 65 -3.17 -2.27 8.70
N ASN A 66 -3.76 -1.14 9.06
CA ASN A 66 -4.56 -0.99 10.27
C ASN A 66 -5.89 -1.75 10.21
N ALA A 67 -6.41 -2.03 9.02
CA ALA A 67 -7.58 -2.89 8.84
C ALA A 67 -7.24 -4.39 8.97
N LEU A 68 -6.05 -4.81 8.51
CA LEU A 68 -5.66 -6.23 8.41
C LEU A 68 -4.71 -6.70 9.52
N GLY A 69 -4.16 -5.78 10.32
CA GLY A 69 -3.12 -6.09 11.30
C GLY A 69 -1.75 -6.36 10.65
N PHE A 70 -1.54 -5.84 9.44
CA PHE A 70 -0.31 -6.02 8.68
C PHE A 70 0.67 -4.87 8.94
N THR A 71 1.95 -5.06 8.65
CA THR A 71 2.99 -4.02 8.79
C THR A 71 3.89 -4.00 7.56
N PRO A 72 4.51 -2.87 7.18
CA PRO A 72 5.47 -2.91 6.07
C PRO A 72 6.70 -3.75 6.47
N ASP A 73 7.18 -4.60 5.55
CA ASP A 73 8.37 -5.44 5.78
C ASP A 73 9.66 -4.61 5.96
N VAL A 74 9.72 -3.43 5.33
CA VAL A 74 10.77 -2.41 5.52
C VAL A 74 10.16 -1.00 5.57
N ILE A 75 10.83 -0.04 6.21
CA ILE A 75 10.33 1.34 6.30
C ILE A 75 10.18 1.93 4.90
N GLY A 76 8.97 2.37 4.56
CA GLY A 76 8.64 2.92 3.25
C GLY A 76 8.34 1.87 2.17
N CYS A 77 8.23 0.59 2.53
CA CYS A 77 7.98 -0.54 1.62
C CYS A 77 9.11 -0.79 0.59
N HIS A 78 9.05 -1.92 -0.13
CA HIS A 78 10.06 -2.29 -1.12
C HIS A 78 9.84 -1.60 -2.47
N GLY A 79 8.59 -1.49 -2.94
CA GLY A 79 8.27 -0.80 -4.19
C GLY A 79 8.92 -1.40 -5.47
N PRO A 80 8.91 -2.71 -5.71
CA PRO A 80 9.53 -3.31 -6.90
C PRO A 80 8.80 -2.93 -8.21
N ASN A 81 9.48 -3.08 -9.34
CA ASN A 81 8.82 -3.20 -10.64
C ASN A 81 8.25 -4.62 -10.78
N ALA A 82 7.00 -4.74 -11.23
CA ALA A 82 6.35 -6.03 -11.40
C ALA A 82 5.27 -5.98 -12.48
N THR A 83 5.02 -7.12 -13.11
CA THR A 83 3.75 -7.39 -13.80
C THR A 83 2.79 -8.14 -12.87
N PRO A 84 1.47 -8.13 -13.14
CA PRO A 84 0.51 -8.87 -12.32
C PRO A 84 0.83 -10.36 -12.15
N LYS A 85 1.46 -10.99 -13.16
CA LYS A 85 1.86 -12.41 -13.12
C LYS A 85 3.07 -12.68 -12.21
N GLU A 86 3.93 -11.69 -12.01
CA GLU A 86 5.14 -11.85 -11.21
C GLU A 86 4.92 -11.54 -9.72
N LEU A 87 3.82 -10.86 -9.38
CA LEU A 87 3.50 -10.42 -8.02
C LEU A 87 3.62 -11.54 -6.99
N GLY A 88 3.07 -12.73 -7.27
CA GLY A 88 3.12 -13.88 -6.36
C GLY A 88 4.56 -14.28 -6.02
N LYS A 89 5.43 -14.34 -7.02
CA LYS A 89 6.85 -14.69 -6.85
C LYS A 89 7.64 -13.57 -6.17
N ILE A 90 7.46 -12.33 -6.60
CA ILE A 90 8.20 -11.17 -6.06
C ILE A 90 7.89 -11.00 -4.58
N PHE A 91 6.60 -11.00 -4.21
CA PHE A 91 6.15 -10.87 -2.83
C PHE A 91 6.09 -12.22 -2.09
N SER A 92 7.06 -13.08 -2.36
CA SER A 92 7.37 -14.27 -1.56
C SER A 92 8.49 -13.97 -0.55
N LEU A 93 8.72 -14.88 0.39
CA LEU A 93 9.88 -14.78 1.29
C LEU A 93 11.19 -14.91 0.51
N LYS A 94 12.27 -14.33 1.04
CA LYS A 94 13.62 -14.46 0.46
C LYS A 94 14.06 -15.92 0.31
N GLU A 95 13.72 -16.78 1.27
CA GLU A 95 14.01 -18.22 1.20
C GLU A 95 13.25 -18.95 0.07
N GLN A 96 12.15 -18.36 -0.41
CA GLN A 96 11.38 -18.82 -1.57
C GLN A 96 11.78 -18.10 -2.87
N GLY A 97 12.83 -17.26 -2.84
CA GLY A 97 13.30 -16.47 -3.98
C GLY A 97 12.52 -15.17 -4.24
N GLY A 98 11.71 -14.72 -3.28
CA GLY A 98 11.08 -13.39 -3.30
C GLY A 98 11.90 -12.33 -2.56
N ILE A 99 11.26 -11.20 -2.23
CA ILE A 99 11.94 -10.04 -1.61
C ILE A 99 11.63 -9.86 -0.12
N LEU A 100 10.61 -10.54 0.40
CA LEU A 100 10.10 -10.29 1.75
C LEU A 100 10.95 -10.98 2.82
N ASN A 101 11.14 -10.32 3.95
CA ASN A 101 11.68 -10.97 5.15
C ASN A 101 10.56 -11.66 5.95
N ASN A 102 9.33 -11.13 5.92
CA ASN A 102 8.17 -11.66 6.62
C ASN A 102 6.89 -11.54 5.79
N TYR A 103 5.91 -12.39 6.08
CA TYR A 103 4.54 -12.24 5.62
C TYR A 103 3.73 -11.31 6.52
N LYS A 104 2.44 -11.14 6.18
CA LYS A 104 1.52 -10.16 6.74
C LYS A 104 2.02 -8.73 6.50
N THR A 105 2.41 -8.47 5.24
CA THR A 105 2.97 -7.19 4.83
C THR A 105 2.06 -6.40 3.91
N VAL A 106 2.16 -5.07 4.00
CA VAL A 106 1.63 -4.13 3.00
C VAL A 106 2.78 -3.61 2.14
N ASP A 107 2.57 -3.51 0.83
CA ASP A 107 3.57 -2.98 -0.10
C ASP A 107 2.92 -2.35 -1.35
N PHE A 108 3.72 -1.82 -2.27
CA PHE A 108 3.27 -1.34 -3.57
C PHE A 108 4.19 -1.85 -4.67
N ALA A 109 3.74 -1.80 -5.93
CA ALA A 109 4.59 -2.13 -7.07
C ALA A 109 4.37 -1.17 -8.24
N PHE A 110 5.43 -0.91 -9.00
CA PHE A 110 5.35 -0.23 -10.28
C PHE A 110 4.95 -1.23 -11.37
N GLY A 111 4.12 -0.79 -12.33
CA GLY A 111 3.68 -1.63 -13.47
C GLY A 111 2.37 -2.39 -13.27
N VAL A 112 1.76 -2.30 -12.07
CA VAL A 112 0.46 -2.95 -11.76
C VAL A 112 -0.67 -1.95 -11.50
N ALA A 113 -0.46 -0.68 -11.89
CA ALA A 113 -1.47 0.37 -11.79
C ALA A 113 -2.27 0.50 -13.10
N PRO A 114 -3.58 0.85 -13.03
CA PRO A 114 -4.39 1.01 -11.82
C PRO A 114 -4.76 -0.33 -11.20
N GLY A 115 -4.96 -0.37 -9.88
CA GLY A 115 -5.45 -1.56 -9.21
C GLY A 115 -4.77 -1.89 -7.88
N VAL A 116 -5.24 -3.00 -7.31
CA VAL A 116 -4.78 -3.56 -6.03
C VAL A 116 -4.57 -5.06 -6.16
N PHE A 117 -3.72 -5.62 -5.31
CA PHE A 117 -3.41 -7.04 -5.29
C PHE A 117 -3.39 -7.62 -3.88
N ALA A 118 -3.63 -8.92 -3.80
CA ALA A 118 -3.46 -9.75 -2.62
C ALA A 118 -2.61 -10.98 -2.99
N ILE A 119 -1.64 -11.31 -2.16
CA ILE A 119 -0.80 -12.49 -2.31
C ILE A 119 -1.32 -13.55 -1.36
N VAL A 120 -1.60 -14.73 -1.90
CA VAL A 120 -2.26 -15.81 -1.17
C VAL A 120 -1.51 -17.12 -1.33
N THR A 121 -1.70 -18.01 -0.37
CA THR A 121 -1.23 -19.40 -0.43
C THR A 121 -2.21 -20.35 0.27
N SER A 122 -1.94 -21.65 0.20
CA SER A 122 -2.71 -22.74 0.82
C SER A 122 -1.75 -23.74 1.47
N ASP A 123 -2.25 -24.55 2.40
CA ASP A 123 -1.52 -25.72 2.93
C ASP A 123 -1.89 -27.02 2.20
N SER A 124 -2.85 -26.98 1.27
CA SER A 124 -3.34 -28.16 0.53
C SER A 124 -2.67 -28.27 -0.83
N ASP A 125 -2.05 -29.42 -1.07
CA ASP A 125 -1.46 -29.78 -2.37
C ASP A 125 -2.53 -29.79 -3.48
N GLU A 126 -3.76 -30.22 -3.18
CA GLU A 126 -4.87 -30.20 -4.13
C GLU A 126 -5.24 -28.76 -4.56
N VAL A 127 -5.17 -27.80 -3.65
CA VAL A 127 -5.35 -26.38 -3.99
C VAL A 127 -4.21 -25.90 -4.88
N HIS A 128 -2.96 -26.31 -4.63
CA HIS A 128 -1.84 -25.96 -5.49
C HIS A 128 -1.98 -26.54 -6.91
N ASP A 129 -2.39 -27.80 -7.01
CA ASP A 129 -2.67 -28.47 -8.29
C ASP A 129 -3.79 -27.75 -9.04
N LEU A 130 -4.87 -27.37 -8.36
CA LEU A 130 -5.97 -26.60 -8.95
C LEU A 130 -5.51 -25.21 -9.41
N MET A 131 -4.74 -24.49 -8.59
CA MET A 131 -4.23 -23.16 -8.94
C MET A 131 -3.33 -23.22 -10.18
N LYS A 132 -2.49 -24.27 -10.28
CA LYS A 132 -1.66 -24.52 -11.47
C LYS A 132 -2.51 -24.86 -12.69
N TYR A 133 -3.51 -25.72 -12.54
CA TYR A 133 -4.48 -26.06 -13.60
C TYR A 133 -5.21 -24.82 -14.12
N LEU A 134 -5.62 -23.93 -13.21
CA LEU A 134 -6.27 -22.64 -13.52
C LEU A 134 -5.29 -21.56 -14.02
N LYS A 135 -4.01 -21.89 -14.19
CA LYS A 135 -2.95 -21.00 -14.70
C LYS A 135 -2.70 -19.77 -13.82
N MET A 136 -2.89 -19.91 -12.50
CA MET A 136 -2.62 -18.86 -11.52
C MET A 136 -1.13 -18.70 -11.21
N GLY A 137 -0.29 -19.65 -11.64
CA GLY A 137 1.15 -19.68 -11.44
C GLY A 137 1.63 -21.06 -10.98
N ASP A 138 2.93 -21.22 -10.84
CA ASP A 138 3.53 -22.49 -10.39
C ASP A 138 3.50 -22.67 -8.86
N GLY A 139 3.08 -21.64 -8.12
CA GLY A 139 3.03 -21.65 -6.66
C GLY A 139 4.38 -21.43 -5.97
N PRO A 140 4.43 -21.54 -4.63
CA PRO A 140 3.28 -21.80 -3.75
C PRO A 140 2.43 -20.54 -3.49
N ASN A 141 2.90 -19.37 -3.93
CA ASN A 141 2.23 -18.09 -3.71
C ASN A 141 1.63 -17.54 -5.00
N TYR A 142 0.39 -17.05 -4.92
CA TYR A 142 -0.39 -16.62 -6.08
C TYR A 142 -0.88 -15.19 -5.87
N ALA A 143 -1.03 -14.44 -6.97
CA ALA A 143 -1.59 -13.11 -6.93
C ALA A 143 -3.07 -13.13 -7.33
N ILE A 144 -3.91 -12.54 -6.49
CA ILE A 144 -5.27 -12.12 -6.84
C ILE A 144 -5.19 -10.63 -7.12
N TYR A 145 -5.63 -10.21 -8.30
CA TYR A 145 -5.41 -8.86 -8.80
C TYR A 145 -6.72 -8.26 -9.32
N ARG A 146 -7.03 -7.04 -8.88
CA ARG A 146 -8.13 -6.21 -9.41
C ARG A 146 -7.52 -5.07 -10.22
N PRO A 147 -7.64 -5.06 -11.56
CA PRO A 147 -6.96 -4.11 -12.45
C PRO A 147 -7.62 -2.73 -12.53
N TYR A 148 -8.36 -2.33 -11.50
CA TYR A 148 -9.06 -1.06 -11.46
C TYR A 148 -9.45 -0.67 -10.03
N HIS A 149 -9.69 0.62 -9.86
CA HIS A 149 -10.52 1.20 -8.80
C HIS A 149 -11.14 2.48 -9.39
N LEU A 150 -12.45 2.66 -9.24
CA LEU A 150 -13.20 3.75 -9.86
C LEU A 150 -13.38 4.95 -8.91
N THR A 151 -12.62 4.97 -7.81
CA THR A 151 -12.53 6.10 -6.86
C THR A 151 -13.90 6.51 -6.32
N SER A 152 -14.31 7.76 -6.52
CA SER A 152 -15.59 8.28 -6.05
C SER A 152 -16.79 7.51 -6.60
N LEU A 153 -16.68 6.88 -7.77
CA LEU A 153 -17.77 6.09 -8.36
C LEU A 153 -18.13 4.83 -7.55
N GLU A 154 -17.21 4.33 -6.70
CA GLU A 154 -17.49 3.20 -5.81
C GLU A 154 -18.08 3.65 -4.44
N THR A 155 -18.09 4.96 -4.15
CA THR A 155 -18.60 5.49 -2.87
C THR A 155 -20.08 5.15 -2.62
N PRO A 156 -20.99 5.21 -3.62
CA PRO A 156 -22.38 4.81 -3.41
C PRO A 156 -22.56 3.37 -2.93
N ILE A 157 -21.66 2.44 -3.31
CA ILE A 157 -21.68 1.05 -2.83
C ILE A 157 -21.38 1.03 -1.32
N THR A 158 -20.41 1.80 -0.86
CA THR A 158 -20.10 1.92 0.58
C THR A 158 -21.26 2.53 1.36
N ILE A 159 -21.96 3.53 0.80
CA ILE A 159 -23.15 4.11 1.43
C ILE A 159 -24.26 3.05 1.55
N TYR A 160 -24.52 2.30 0.48
CA TYR A 160 -25.49 1.21 0.50
C TYR A 160 -25.16 0.17 1.57
N ASN A 161 -23.92 -0.35 1.57
CA ASN A 161 -23.49 -1.35 2.55
C ASN A 161 -23.64 -0.85 4.00
N ALA A 162 -23.24 0.40 4.27
CA ALA A 162 -23.32 0.96 5.61
C ALA A 162 -24.78 1.16 6.09
N ILE A 163 -25.68 1.59 5.21
CA ILE A 163 -27.06 1.94 5.58
C ILE A 163 -28.00 0.74 5.51
N VAL A 164 -27.90 -0.08 4.47
CA VAL A 164 -28.82 -1.19 4.20
C VAL A 164 -28.29 -2.49 4.83
N GLU A 165 -27.07 -2.90 4.47
CA GLU A 165 -26.47 -4.16 4.93
C GLU A 165 -25.92 -4.06 6.37
N LYS A 166 -25.75 -2.83 6.88
CA LYS A 166 -25.10 -2.55 8.18
C LYS A 166 -23.67 -3.07 8.26
N GLU A 167 -22.98 -3.07 7.12
CA GLU A 167 -21.60 -3.54 7.00
C GLU A 167 -20.66 -2.40 6.61
N SER A 168 -19.48 -2.38 7.23
CA SER A 168 -18.44 -1.44 6.87
C SER A 168 -17.59 -1.96 5.71
N THR A 169 -17.31 -1.12 4.71
CA THR A 169 -16.37 -1.47 3.62
C THR A 169 -14.92 -1.61 4.11
N ILE A 170 -14.52 -0.80 5.10
CA ILE A 170 -13.22 -0.87 5.77
C ILE A 170 -13.28 -0.16 7.12
N VAL A 171 -12.63 -0.75 8.13
CA VAL A 171 -12.41 -0.16 9.46
C VAL A 171 -11.02 -0.55 9.96
N PRO A 172 -10.38 0.23 10.85
CA PRO A 172 -9.11 -0.14 11.46
C PRO A 172 -9.30 -1.22 12.56
N ALA A 173 -9.83 -2.39 12.17
CA ALA A 173 -10.23 -3.46 13.08
C ALA A 173 -9.08 -3.97 13.97
N CYS A 174 -7.84 -3.87 13.49
CA CYS A 174 -6.66 -4.32 14.22
C CYS A 174 -5.97 -3.19 15.00
N GLY A 175 -6.57 -1.99 15.02
CA GLY A 175 -5.98 -0.81 15.65
C GLY A 175 -4.80 -0.23 14.89
N GLN A 176 -4.03 0.63 15.57
CA GLN A 176 -2.88 1.33 14.99
C GLN A 176 -1.64 0.43 15.00
N VAL A 177 -1.51 -0.44 13.99
CA VAL A 177 -0.35 -1.34 13.83
C VAL A 177 0.75 -0.73 12.96
N SER A 178 0.39 0.23 12.10
CA SER A 178 1.30 0.98 11.24
C SER A 178 0.98 2.48 11.26
N ASP A 179 1.99 3.29 10.97
CA ASP A 179 1.92 4.73 10.90
C ASP A 179 2.61 5.26 9.63
N THR A 180 2.01 6.27 9.01
CA THR A 180 2.73 7.15 8.08
C THR A 180 3.42 8.25 8.88
N VAL A 181 4.74 8.14 9.02
CA VAL A 181 5.58 9.16 9.65
C VAL A 181 6.11 10.15 8.61
N THR A 182 6.46 11.35 9.04
CA THR A 182 7.04 12.38 8.18
C THR A 182 8.56 12.30 8.14
N VAL A 183 9.14 12.58 6.98
CA VAL A 183 10.58 12.69 6.73
C VAL A 183 10.83 14.03 6.06
N ALA A 184 11.86 14.76 6.50
CA ALA A 184 12.19 16.06 5.94
C ALA A 184 12.71 15.95 4.49
N LYS A 185 12.24 16.83 3.60
CA LYS A 185 12.77 16.97 2.22
C LYS A 185 14.03 17.83 2.17
N ARG A 186 14.27 18.61 3.22
CA ARG A 186 15.37 19.57 3.36
C ARG A 186 15.64 19.83 4.83
N ASP A 187 16.70 20.57 5.13
CA ASP A 187 16.94 21.07 6.48
C ASP A 187 15.80 22.00 6.92
N LEU A 188 15.35 21.80 8.16
CA LEU A 188 14.27 22.55 8.79
C LEU A 188 14.81 23.37 9.95
N LYS A 189 14.25 24.55 10.18
CA LYS A 189 14.63 25.42 11.31
C LYS A 189 13.61 25.32 12.45
N ALA A 190 14.08 25.50 13.69
CA ALA A 190 13.20 25.58 14.84
C ALA A 190 12.19 26.74 14.67
N GLY A 191 10.91 26.47 14.95
CA GLY A 191 9.82 27.44 14.76
C GLY A 191 9.24 27.50 13.34
N GLU A 192 9.78 26.72 12.39
CA GLU A 192 9.26 26.65 11.03
C GLU A 192 7.92 25.87 10.97
N ILE A 193 6.95 26.39 10.19
CA ILE A 193 5.66 25.73 9.97
C ILE A 193 5.79 24.75 8.80
N LEU A 194 5.42 23.49 9.04
CA LEU A 194 5.40 22.47 8.00
C LEU A 194 4.20 22.67 7.07
N ASP A 195 4.44 22.64 5.76
CA ASP A 195 3.45 22.89 4.71
C ASP A 195 2.62 21.67 4.31
N GLY A 196 2.89 20.52 4.93
CA GLY A 196 2.11 19.29 4.82
C GLY A 196 2.39 18.48 3.54
N ILE A 197 1.45 17.60 3.21
CA ILE A 197 1.55 16.64 2.10
C ILE A 197 1.75 17.37 0.77
N GLY A 198 2.69 16.87 -0.04
CA GLY A 198 3.01 17.46 -1.35
C GLY A 198 3.72 18.82 -1.30
N GLY A 199 4.02 19.30 -0.10
CA GLY A 199 4.79 20.51 0.13
C GLY A 199 6.30 20.31 -0.05
N LYS A 200 7.04 21.33 0.34
CA LYS A 200 8.50 21.47 0.28
C LYS A 200 9.20 21.00 1.54
N SER A 201 8.48 20.79 2.65
CA SER A 201 9.11 20.53 3.94
C SER A 201 9.27 19.05 4.23
N VAL A 202 8.25 18.23 3.95
CA VAL A 202 8.21 16.82 4.37
C VAL A 202 7.52 15.92 3.33
N PHE A 203 7.84 14.62 3.37
CA PHE A 203 7.10 13.54 2.72
C PHE A 203 6.81 12.40 3.71
N GLY A 204 5.89 11.50 3.37
CA GLY A 204 5.50 10.38 4.22
C GLY A 204 6.32 9.10 3.96
N LYS A 205 6.63 8.35 5.02
CA LYS A 205 7.04 6.94 4.96
C LYS A 205 6.22 6.10 5.92
N ILE A 206 5.78 4.92 5.49
CA ILE A 206 5.11 3.97 6.37
C ILE A 206 6.14 3.21 7.24
N THR A 207 5.79 2.96 8.49
CA THR A 207 6.53 2.11 9.43
C THR A 207 5.56 1.38 10.36
N SER A 208 6.03 0.38 11.10
CA SER A 208 5.20 -0.24 12.14
C SER A 208 5.05 0.72 13.34
N HIS A 209 3.87 0.71 13.94
CA HIS A 209 3.57 1.53 15.12
C HIS A 209 4.51 1.25 16.29
N ALA A 210 4.85 -0.04 16.49
CA ALA A 210 5.79 -0.46 17.50
C ALA A 210 7.21 0.10 17.26
N TYR A 211 7.65 0.19 16.00
CA TYR A 211 8.95 0.75 15.65
C TYR A 211 9.01 2.26 15.93
N GLN A 212 8.02 3.03 15.46
CA GLN A 212 8.06 4.48 15.64
C GLN A 212 7.99 4.89 17.12
N LYS A 213 7.19 4.20 17.94
CA LYS A 213 7.14 4.46 19.39
C LYS A 213 8.49 4.32 20.09
N ARG A 214 9.34 3.40 19.63
CA ARG A 214 10.70 3.21 20.18
C ARG A 214 11.67 4.29 19.70
N LYS A 215 11.48 4.81 18.48
CA LYS A 215 12.38 5.78 17.83
C LYS A 215 12.05 7.24 18.12
N ILE A 216 10.83 7.57 18.54
CA ILE A 216 10.50 8.91 19.08
C ILE A 216 11.42 9.29 20.25
N PHE A 217 12.00 8.31 20.96
CA PHE A 217 13.01 8.56 21.99
C PHE A 217 14.39 9.02 21.47
N TYR A 218 14.70 8.84 20.19
CA TYR A 218 16.03 9.14 19.61
C TYR A 218 16.05 10.34 18.65
N LEU A 219 14.90 10.93 18.32
CA LEU A 219 14.79 12.14 17.48
C LEU A 219 14.49 13.41 18.31
N LEU A 220 14.48 13.29 19.65
CA LEU A 220 14.26 14.38 20.62
C LEU A 220 15.51 14.70 21.46
N LEU A 221 16.70 14.22 21.06
CA LEU A 221 18.01 14.56 21.65
C LEU A 221 18.95 15.03 20.54
#